data_AF-A0A2I0W482-F1
#
_entry.id   AF-A0A2I0W482-F1
#
_cell.length_a   1.000
_cell.length_b   1.000
_cell.length_c   1.000
_cell.angle_alpha   90.00
_cell.angle_beta   90.00
_cell.angle_gamma   90.00
#
_symmetry.space_group_name_H-M   'P 1'
#
loop_
_entity.id
_entity.type
_entity.pdbx_description
1 polymer ?
#
loop_
_entity_poly.entity_id
_entity_poly.type
_entity_poly.pdbx_seq_one_letter_code
_entity_poly.pdbx_strand_id
1 'polypeptide(L)'
;MGLSYQCASSILLCSEDNSSIFGFEEEEEEVERHWSDCRPLQKNCDFYRDFLMDFPLLSDDCVRLLLQRELEHLPKEDYAKRLMNGSLNVSIRSDAIDWMLKVHAYYNFGPLSSYLSVNFLDRFLSSYELPQGKAWMTQLLSVACLSLAVKVEETQVPLLLDLQVSEAKFVFEARTIQRMELLLLSTLKWRMHAVTPFSFIDYFLHKLNEGNSPSKLSLSQSVELILSTIRGVDFLEFKPSEIAAATALSVMIEAQTMNVESAITCCCNVDKERVLKCYGVMQEEILISSSTLKYGMPSVPSMPQSPIGVLDAACLSYKSNEMISESQPSSHHSSPAAKRRKLSRASIS
;
A
#
# COMPACT_ATOMS: atom_id res chain seq x y z
N MET A 1 -28.79 -7.24 -41.19
CA MET A 1 -29.35 -6.17 -40.34
C MET A 1 -29.12 -6.63 -38.90
N GLY A 2 -28.10 -6.22 -38.16
CA GLY A 2 -27.51 -4.88 -38.07
C GLY A 2 -27.86 -4.33 -36.70
N LEU A 3 -27.19 -4.81 -35.64
CA LEU A 3 -27.22 -4.21 -34.31
C LEU A 3 -25.78 -4.12 -33.81
N SER A 4 -25.14 -2.98 -34.09
CA SER A 4 -23.89 -2.60 -33.45
C SER A 4 -24.22 -2.04 -32.07
N TYR A 5 -23.75 -2.67 -31.00
CA TYR A 5 -23.78 -2.07 -29.67
C TYR A 5 -22.44 -1.39 -29.43
N GLN A 6 -22.47 -0.06 -29.41
CA GLN A 6 -21.33 0.78 -29.12
C GLN A 6 -20.88 0.53 -27.67
N CYS A 7 -19.56 0.39 -27.53
CA CYS A 7 -18.84 0.48 -26.27
C CYS A 7 -19.31 1.72 -25.50
N ALA A 8 -19.97 1.54 -24.37
CA ALA A 8 -20.32 2.62 -23.46
C ALA A 8 -19.05 3.13 -22.77
N SER A 9 -18.33 4.01 -23.47
CA SER A 9 -17.33 4.89 -22.86
C SER A 9 -18.05 6.14 -22.36
N SER A 10 -18.02 6.32 -21.03
CA SER A 10 -17.81 7.58 -20.33
C SER A 10 -18.47 8.85 -20.92
N ILE A 11 -19.68 9.16 -20.46
CA ILE A 11 -20.16 10.55 -20.36
C ILE A 11 -20.59 10.77 -18.90
N LEU A 12 -19.60 10.89 -18.03
CA LEU A 12 -19.72 11.73 -16.84
C LEU A 12 -19.03 13.05 -17.18
N LEU A 13 -19.75 13.91 -17.90
CA LEU A 13 -19.37 15.32 -18.02
C LEU A 13 -19.82 15.99 -16.71
N CYS A 14 -18.91 16.16 -15.77
CA CYS A 14 -19.08 17.21 -14.77
C CYS A 14 -18.98 18.54 -15.52
N SER A 15 -20.01 19.38 -15.41
CA SER A 15 -19.93 20.76 -15.86
C SER A 15 -18.84 21.47 -15.05
N GLU A 16 -17.70 21.77 -15.68
CA GLU A 16 -16.70 22.66 -15.12
C GLU A 16 -17.28 24.09 -15.11
N ASP A 17 -17.66 24.57 -13.94
CA ASP A 17 -17.88 25.99 -13.71
C ASP A 17 -16.51 26.68 -13.73
N ASN A 18 -16.23 27.27 -14.89
CA ASN A 18 -15.00 28.00 -15.16
C ASN A 18 -15.07 29.38 -14.47
N SER A 19 -14.74 29.43 -13.17
CA SER A 19 -14.49 30.70 -12.48
C SER A 19 -13.29 30.60 -11.53
N SER A 20 -12.38 31.56 -11.70
CA SER A 20 -11.17 31.82 -10.90
C SER A 20 -9.93 30.93 -11.13
N ILE A 21 -9.38 31.04 -12.34
CA ILE A 21 -7.94 30.89 -12.56
C ILE A 21 -7.28 32.25 -12.25
N PHE A 22 -6.32 32.21 -11.31
CA PHE A 22 -5.48 33.30 -10.77
C PHE A 22 -6.05 34.16 -9.63
N GLY A 23 -5.67 33.79 -8.41
CA GLY A 23 -5.72 34.62 -7.21
C GLY A 23 -4.84 33.99 -6.13
N PHE A 24 -3.53 34.23 -6.21
CA PHE A 24 -2.64 34.01 -5.06
C PHE A 24 -2.92 35.15 -4.08
N GLU A 25 -3.59 34.87 -2.98
CA GLU A 25 -3.45 35.62 -1.74
C GLU A 25 -3.87 34.71 -0.57
N GLU A 26 -3.08 34.83 0.50
CA GLU A 26 -3.08 34.01 1.70
C GLU A 26 -4.36 34.21 2.51
N GLU A 27 -4.97 33.12 3.00
CA GLU A 27 -5.67 33.10 4.28
C GLU A 27 -5.74 31.65 4.77
N GLU A 28 -5.03 31.38 5.86
CA GLU A 28 -5.11 30.14 6.63
C GLU A 28 -6.43 30.14 7.41
N GLU A 29 -7.38 29.29 7.02
CA GLU A 29 -8.45 28.86 7.92
C GLU A 29 -8.26 27.37 8.26
N GLU A 30 -7.82 27.13 9.49
CA GLU A 30 -7.85 25.82 10.14
C GLU A 30 -9.31 25.35 10.27
N VAL A 31 -9.72 24.43 9.40
CA VAL A 31 -10.95 23.66 9.63
C VAL A 31 -10.58 22.42 10.41
N GLU A 32 -10.63 22.52 11.75
CA GLU A 32 -10.67 21.35 12.64
C GLU A 32 -11.88 20.48 12.28
N ARG A 33 -11.66 19.43 11.48
CA ARG A 33 -12.57 18.29 11.41
C ARG A 33 -12.01 17.19 12.29
N HIS A 34 -12.57 17.10 13.48
CA HIS A 34 -12.31 16.07 14.47
C HIS A 34 -12.80 14.71 13.93
N TRP A 35 -11.95 13.99 13.20
CA TRP A 35 -12.12 12.55 12.97
C TRP A 35 -11.36 11.80 14.07
N SER A 36 -12.00 11.65 15.22
CA SER A 36 -11.49 10.81 16.30
C SER A 36 -11.56 9.34 15.90
N ASP A 37 -10.45 8.63 16.12
CA ASP A 37 -10.31 7.17 16.15
C ASP A 37 -10.45 6.42 14.81
N CYS A 38 -9.48 6.62 13.90
CA CYS A 38 -9.15 5.60 12.88
C CYS A 38 -8.37 4.45 13.55
N ARG A 39 -9.07 3.57 14.27
CA ARG A 39 -8.50 2.26 14.58
C ARG A 39 -8.50 1.41 13.31
N PRO A 40 -7.39 0.75 12.95
CA PRO A 40 -7.44 -0.27 11.91
C PRO A 40 -8.29 -1.42 12.45
N LEU A 41 -9.56 -1.44 12.08
CA LEU A 41 -10.39 -2.62 12.31
C LEU A 41 -9.82 -3.69 11.40
N GLN A 42 -9.17 -4.69 11.99
CA GLN A 42 -8.67 -5.87 11.31
C GLN A 42 -9.86 -6.62 10.71
N LYS A 43 -10.28 -6.18 9.52
CA LYS A 43 -11.17 -6.92 8.64
C LYS A 43 -10.30 -7.94 7.92
N ASN A 44 -10.65 -9.21 8.13
CA ASN A 44 -10.11 -10.34 7.39
C ASN A 44 -10.10 -10.09 5.87
N CYS A 45 -9.20 -10.77 5.16
CA CYS A 45 -8.90 -10.75 3.72
C CYS A 45 -10.11 -10.97 2.77
N ASP A 46 -11.15 -10.14 2.88
CA ASP A 46 -12.37 -10.22 2.08
C ASP A 46 -12.46 -9.10 1.03
N PHE A 47 -11.47 -8.21 0.94
CA PHE A 47 -11.47 -7.08 0.00
C PHE A 47 -11.12 -7.47 -1.44
N TYR A 48 -10.35 -8.55 -1.64
CA TYR A 48 -10.05 -9.11 -2.96
C TYR A 48 -11.27 -9.69 -3.70
N ARG A 49 -12.42 -9.77 -2.99
CA ARG A 49 -13.61 -10.55 -3.35
C ARG A 49 -14.52 -9.87 -4.38
N ASP A 50 -14.54 -8.53 -4.45
CA ASP A 50 -15.48 -7.76 -5.31
C ASP A 50 -14.83 -7.21 -6.58
N PHE A 51 -13.52 -6.99 -6.59
CA PHE A 51 -12.84 -6.25 -7.66
C PHE A 51 -12.94 -6.89 -9.06
N LEU A 52 -13.00 -8.23 -9.12
CA LEU A 52 -13.01 -8.98 -10.38
C LEU A 52 -14.39 -9.58 -10.73
N MET A 53 -15.41 -9.42 -9.89
CA MET A 53 -16.66 -10.18 -10.03
C MET A 53 -17.80 -9.43 -10.73
N ASP A 54 -17.74 -8.10 -10.83
CA ASP A 54 -18.88 -7.27 -11.28
C ASP A 54 -18.72 -6.62 -12.67
N PHE A 55 -17.61 -6.86 -13.38
CA PHE A 55 -17.40 -6.32 -14.73
C PHE A 55 -17.74 -7.34 -15.82
N PRO A 56 -18.35 -6.92 -16.95
CA PRO A 56 -18.60 -7.82 -18.06
C PRO A 56 -17.29 -8.36 -18.62
N LEU A 57 -17.28 -9.66 -18.93
CA LEU A 57 -16.12 -10.36 -19.50
C LEU A 57 -15.55 -9.58 -20.69
N LEU A 58 -14.24 -9.35 -20.69
CA LEU A 58 -13.56 -8.61 -21.76
C LEU A 58 -13.74 -9.33 -23.10
N SER A 59 -14.23 -8.61 -24.10
CA SER A 59 -14.26 -9.11 -25.48
C SER A 59 -12.85 -9.16 -26.07
N ASP A 60 -12.64 -10.04 -27.07
CA ASP A 60 -11.35 -10.15 -27.76
C ASP A 60 -10.90 -8.81 -28.40
N ASP A 61 -11.85 -7.95 -28.81
CA ASP A 61 -11.55 -6.60 -29.30
C ASP A 61 -11.03 -5.68 -28.19
N CYS A 62 -11.64 -5.73 -27.00
CA CYS A 62 -11.20 -4.95 -25.85
C CYS A 62 -9.79 -5.36 -25.41
N VAL A 63 -9.54 -6.67 -25.33
CA VAL A 63 -8.20 -7.21 -25.03
C VAL A 63 -7.17 -6.72 -26.05
N ARG A 64 -7.50 -6.70 -27.34
CA ARG A 64 -6.63 -6.17 -28.39
C ARG A 64 -6.26 -4.69 -28.17
N LEU A 65 -7.20 -3.87 -27.72
CA LEU A 65 -6.94 -2.46 -27.40
C LEU A 65 -6.04 -2.32 -26.16
N LEU A 66 -6.22 -3.16 -25.15
CA LEU A 66 -5.35 -3.18 -23.97
C LEU A 66 -3.91 -3.61 -24.33
N LEU A 67 -3.76 -4.63 -25.17
CA LEU A 67 -2.45 -5.08 -25.68
C LEU A 67 -1.71 -3.98 -26.45
N GLN A 68 -2.42 -3.15 -27.22
CA GLN A 68 -1.80 -2.02 -27.91
C GLN A 68 -1.30 -0.94 -26.94
N ARG A 69 -2.02 -0.74 -25.82
CA ARG A 69 -1.72 0.30 -24.82
C ARG A 69 -0.73 -0.14 -23.74
N GLU A 70 -0.51 -1.43 -23.54
CA GLU A 70 0.33 -1.91 -22.43
C GLU A 70 1.78 -1.38 -22.53
N LEU A 71 2.29 -1.19 -23.75
CA LEU A 71 3.62 -0.64 -23.99
C LEU A 71 3.79 0.80 -23.50
N GLU A 72 2.71 1.59 -23.46
CA GLU A 72 2.75 2.98 -23.00
C GLU A 72 2.97 3.11 -21.49
N HIS A 73 2.78 2.00 -20.77
CA HIS A 73 2.81 1.91 -19.31
C HIS A 73 3.97 1.06 -18.78
N LEU A 74 4.92 0.73 -19.65
CA LEU A 74 6.17 0.07 -19.27
C LEU A 74 7.25 1.10 -18.89
N PRO A 75 8.17 0.75 -17.99
CA PRO A 75 9.43 1.47 -17.83
C PRO A 75 10.22 1.51 -19.14
N LYS A 76 11.20 2.41 -19.25
CA LYS A 76 12.11 2.41 -20.41
C LYS A 76 12.85 1.07 -20.53
N GLU A 77 13.10 0.63 -21.77
CA GLU A 77 13.69 -0.68 -22.09
C GLU A 77 15.06 -0.94 -21.46
N ASP A 78 15.82 0.12 -21.14
CA ASP A 78 17.14 0.03 -20.54
C ASP A 78 17.10 -0.08 -19.00
N TYR A 79 15.94 0.14 -18.38
CA TYR A 79 15.79 0.20 -16.92
C TYR A 79 16.17 -1.11 -16.23
N ALA A 80 15.59 -2.24 -16.68
CA ALA A 80 15.89 -3.56 -16.12
C ALA A 80 17.38 -3.89 -16.27
N LYS A 81 17.99 -3.57 -17.42
CA LYS A 81 19.42 -3.78 -17.66
C LYS A 81 20.29 -2.93 -16.73
N ARG A 82 19.90 -1.67 -16.48
CA ARG A 82 20.58 -0.76 -15.55
C ARG A 82 20.50 -1.23 -14.10
N LEU A 83 19.40 -1.87 -13.69
CA LEU A 83 19.30 -2.49 -12.38
C LEU A 83 20.22 -3.72 -12.27
N MET A 84 20.19 -4.60 -13.26
CA MET A 84 20.95 -5.86 -13.25
C MET A 84 22.47 -5.67 -13.35
N ASN A 85 22.92 -4.67 -14.11
CA ASN A 85 24.35 -4.37 -14.26
C ASN A 85 24.92 -3.45 -13.16
N GLY A 86 24.08 -3.04 -12.19
CA GLY A 86 24.47 -2.17 -11.07
C GLY A 86 24.63 -0.68 -11.42
N SER A 87 24.26 -0.25 -12.64
CA SER A 87 24.27 1.17 -13.01
C SER A 87 23.24 1.98 -12.22
N LEU A 88 22.11 1.35 -11.89
CA LEU A 88 21.12 1.88 -10.96
C LEU A 88 21.16 1.07 -9.67
N ASN A 89 21.14 1.77 -8.54
CA ASN A 89 21.17 1.10 -7.24
C ASN A 89 19.84 0.37 -6.98
N VAL A 90 19.87 -0.96 -7.07
CA VAL A 90 18.74 -1.86 -6.78
C VAL A 90 18.14 -1.62 -5.39
N SER A 91 18.97 -1.19 -4.42
CA SER A 91 18.50 -0.92 -3.06
C SER A 91 17.46 0.20 -3.00
N ILE A 92 17.54 1.18 -3.91
CA ILE A 92 16.56 2.27 -4.01
C ILE A 92 15.17 1.70 -4.31
N ARG A 93 15.11 0.78 -5.28
CA ARG A 93 13.87 0.13 -5.70
C ARG A 93 13.34 -0.78 -4.59
N SER A 94 14.19 -1.63 -4.00
CA SER A 94 13.76 -2.56 -2.94
C SER A 94 13.26 -1.83 -1.70
N ASP A 95 13.99 -0.82 -1.22
CA ASP A 95 13.60 -0.04 -0.03
C ASP A 95 12.27 0.70 -0.24
N ALA A 96 12.06 1.22 -1.46
CA ALA A 96 10.83 1.88 -1.82
C ALA A 96 9.64 0.91 -1.83
N ILE A 97 9.78 -0.23 -2.50
CA ILE A 97 8.73 -1.27 -2.58
C ILE A 97 8.42 -1.82 -1.18
N ASP A 98 9.43 -2.09 -0.36
CA ASP A 98 9.23 -2.59 1.00
C ASP A 98 8.44 -1.63 1.88
N TRP A 99 8.77 -0.34 1.81
CA TRP A 99 8.03 0.66 2.56
C TRP A 99 6.58 0.79 2.04
N MET A 100 6.37 0.87 0.72
CA MET A 100 5.03 0.98 0.13
C MET A 100 4.14 -0.20 0.51
N LEU A 101 4.67 -1.43 0.46
CA LEU A 101 3.93 -2.64 0.82
C LEU A 101 3.59 -2.72 2.31
N LYS A 102 4.44 -2.18 3.20
CA LYS A 102 4.12 -2.06 4.64
C LYS A 102 2.96 -1.10 4.88
N VAL A 103 2.95 0.05 4.21
CA VAL A 103 1.84 1.02 4.33
C VAL A 103 0.57 0.47 3.70
N HIS A 104 0.70 -0.21 2.55
CA HIS A 104 -0.41 -0.91 1.90
C HIS A 104 -1.07 -1.93 2.85
N ALA A 105 -0.28 -2.76 3.51
CA ALA A 105 -0.78 -3.72 4.49
C ALA A 105 -1.41 -3.04 5.73
N TYR A 106 -0.89 -1.89 6.16
CA TYR A 106 -1.43 -1.14 7.30
C TYR A 106 -2.85 -0.61 7.03
N TYR A 107 -3.07 -0.03 5.85
CA TYR A 107 -4.38 0.50 5.45
C TYR A 107 -5.30 -0.54 4.81
N ASN A 108 -4.77 -1.73 4.49
CA ASN A 108 -5.46 -2.79 3.78
C ASN A 108 -6.06 -2.29 2.44
N PHE A 109 -5.23 -1.58 1.66
CA PHE A 109 -5.60 -1.14 0.32
C PHE A 109 -5.77 -2.32 -0.66
N GLY A 110 -6.42 -2.08 -1.79
CA GLY A 110 -6.61 -3.08 -2.84
C GLY A 110 -5.31 -3.51 -3.55
N PRO A 111 -5.27 -4.67 -4.20
CA PRO A 111 -4.07 -5.16 -4.89
C PRO A 111 -3.63 -4.23 -6.03
N LEU A 112 -4.59 -3.61 -6.71
CA LEU A 112 -4.29 -2.78 -7.87
C LEU A 112 -3.55 -1.49 -7.46
N SER A 113 -3.89 -0.86 -6.34
CA SER A 113 -3.14 0.32 -5.84
C SER A 113 -1.70 -0.04 -5.46
N SER A 114 -1.49 -1.22 -4.86
CA SER A 114 -0.15 -1.78 -4.63
C SER A 114 0.66 -1.87 -5.93
N TYR A 115 0.09 -2.50 -6.96
CA TYR A 115 0.76 -2.68 -8.24
C TYR A 115 1.01 -1.34 -8.96
N LEU A 116 0.02 -0.44 -8.96
CA LEU A 116 0.15 0.90 -9.54
C LEU A 116 1.27 1.71 -8.87
N SER A 117 1.39 1.62 -7.54
CA SER A 117 2.46 2.33 -6.82
C SER A 117 3.86 1.91 -7.30
N VAL A 118 4.07 0.60 -7.54
CA VAL A 118 5.33 0.07 -8.09
C VAL A 118 5.48 0.41 -9.57
N ASN A 119 4.41 0.37 -10.36
CA ASN A 119 4.43 0.80 -11.77
C ASN A 119 4.88 2.27 -11.89
N PHE A 120 4.35 3.15 -11.05
CA PHE A 120 4.72 4.57 -11.03
C PHE A 120 6.18 4.75 -10.63
N LEU A 121 6.63 4.04 -9.59
CA LEU A 121 8.02 4.03 -9.16
C LEU A 121 8.97 3.63 -10.30
N ASP A 122 8.73 2.47 -10.93
CA ASP A 122 9.62 1.92 -11.94
C ASP A 122 9.65 2.79 -13.21
N ARG A 123 8.49 3.32 -13.64
CA ARG A 123 8.44 4.25 -14.78
C ARG A 123 9.15 5.57 -14.46
N PHE A 124 9.03 6.08 -13.24
CA PHE A 124 9.74 7.28 -12.81
C PHE A 124 11.26 7.06 -12.78
N LEU A 125 11.73 6.03 -12.09
CA LEU A 125 13.16 5.70 -11.99
C LEU A 125 13.79 5.34 -13.34
N SER A 126 13.00 4.82 -14.28
CA SER A 126 13.48 4.61 -15.65
C SER A 126 13.81 5.92 -16.37
N SER A 127 13.14 7.02 -16.01
CA SER A 127 13.27 8.33 -16.68
C SER A 127 14.04 9.36 -15.87
N TYR A 128 14.13 9.17 -14.56
CA TYR A 128 14.69 10.14 -13.62
C TYR A 128 15.69 9.46 -12.69
N GLU A 129 16.93 9.94 -12.69
CA GLU A 129 17.97 9.45 -11.78
C GLU A 129 17.93 10.23 -10.47
N LEU A 130 17.69 9.52 -9.36
CA LEU A 130 17.73 10.12 -8.04
C LEU A 130 19.20 10.45 -7.66
N PRO A 131 19.47 11.65 -7.10
CA PRO A 131 20.77 11.98 -6.54
C PRO A 131 21.26 10.95 -5.52
N GLN A 132 22.47 10.45 -5.70
CA GLN A 132 23.09 9.50 -4.79
C GLN A 132 23.26 10.08 -3.38
N GLY A 133 23.17 9.22 -2.36
CA GLY A 133 23.37 9.58 -0.96
C GLY A 133 22.18 10.28 -0.29
N LYS A 134 21.05 10.45 -0.98
CA LYS A 134 19.84 11.10 -0.44
C LYS A 134 18.71 10.11 -0.21
N ALA A 135 18.86 9.25 0.80
CA ALA A 135 17.86 8.22 1.15
C ALA A 135 16.44 8.79 1.38
N TRP A 136 16.34 10.03 1.86
CA TRP A 136 15.05 10.71 2.02
C TRP A 136 14.30 10.90 0.69
N MET A 137 15.00 11.05 -0.44
CA MET A 137 14.34 11.19 -1.75
C MET A 137 13.64 9.91 -2.17
N THR A 138 14.25 8.75 -1.88
CA THR A 138 13.62 7.45 -2.12
C THR A 138 12.31 7.36 -1.34
N GLN A 139 12.32 7.69 -0.05
CA GLN A 139 11.10 7.63 0.76
C GLN A 139 10.06 8.66 0.30
N LEU A 140 10.46 9.89 -0.03
CA LEU A 140 9.54 10.90 -0.57
C LEU A 140 8.88 10.44 -1.88
N LEU A 141 9.67 9.83 -2.78
CA LEU A 141 9.15 9.23 -4.01
C LEU A 141 8.17 8.11 -3.70
N SER A 142 8.49 7.21 -2.75
CA SER A 142 7.58 6.13 -2.34
C SER A 142 6.24 6.66 -1.81
N VAL A 143 6.27 7.68 -0.95
CA VAL A 143 5.06 8.33 -0.41
C VAL A 143 4.22 8.92 -1.55
N ALA A 144 4.85 9.60 -2.51
CA ALA A 144 4.17 10.19 -3.66
C ALA A 144 3.59 9.13 -4.62
N CYS A 145 4.33 8.07 -4.92
CA CYS A 145 3.86 6.95 -5.74
C CYS A 145 2.64 6.28 -5.11
N LEU A 146 2.72 5.96 -3.81
CA LEU A 146 1.62 5.35 -3.08
C LEU A 146 0.41 6.29 -3.02
N SER A 147 0.62 7.57 -2.68
CA SER A 147 -0.47 8.54 -2.59
C SER A 147 -1.23 8.69 -3.90
N LEU A 148 -0.51 8.78 -5.02
CA LEU A 148 -1.14 8.83 -6.34
C LEU A 148 -1.85 7.53 -6.70
N ALA A 149 -1.28 6.37 -6.38
CA ALA A 149 -1.92 5.08 -6.66
C ALA A 149 -3.23 4.92 -5.89
N VAL A 150 -3.26 5.29 -4.61
CA VAL A 150 -4.50 5.19 -3.82
C VAL A 150 -5.53 6.24 -4.23
N LYS A 151 -5.11 7.44 -4.68
CA LYS A 151 -6.03 8.45 -5.25
C LYS A 151 -6.67 8.00 -6.56
N VAL A 152 -5.98 7.17 -7.33
CA VAL A 152 -6.49 6.64 -8.61
C VAL A 152 -7.48 5.49 -8.37
N GLU A 153 -7.20 4.64 -7.38
CA GLU A 153 -7.84 3.33 -7.26
C GLU A 153 -8.78 3.19 -6.06
N GLU A 154 -8.44 3.79 -4.91
CA GLU A 154 -9.18 3.55 -3.67
C GLU A 154 -10.37 4.49 -3.54
N THR A 155 -11.49 3.97 -3.05
CA THR A 155 -12.68 4.78 -2.77
C THR A 155 -12.51 5.68 -1.54
N GLN A 156 -11.66 5.25 -0.60
CA GLN A 156 -11.38 5.97 0.65
C GLN A 156 -9.87 6.19 0.74
N VAL A 157 -9.47 7.44 0.62
CA VAL A 157 -8.06 7.83 0.60
C VAL A 157 -7.74 8.57 1.91
N PRO A 158 -6.80 8.07 2.73
CA PRO A 158 -6.33 8.78 3.93
C PRO A 158 -5.74 10.15 3.59
N LEU A 159 -5.61 11.02 4.59
CA LEU A 159 -4.91 12.29 4.40
C LEU A 159 -3.45 12.05 4.06
N LEU A 160 -2.86 13.00 3.33
CA LEU A 160 -1.49 12.88 2.81
C LEU A 160 -0.45 12.68 3.91
N LEU A 161 -0.65 13.34 5.05
CA LEU A 161 0.22 13.21 6.21
C LEU A 161 0.07 11.86 6.89
N ASP A 162 -1.15 11.30 6.89
CA ASP A 162 -1.44 10.01 7.50
C ASP A 162 -0.79 8.87 6.71
N LEU A 163 -0.59 8.99 5.40
CA LEU A 163 0.08 7.97 4.58
C LEU A 163 1.54 7.67 5.02
N GLN A 164 2.14 8.48 5.90
CA GLN A 164 3.52 8.35 6.35
C GLN A 164 3.68 7.45 7.60
N VAL A 165 2.90 6.37 7.68
CA VAL A 165 2.97 5.34 8.75
C VAL A 165 4.11 4.33 8.55
N SER A 166 4.18 3.33 9.43
CA SER A 166 5.04 2.15 9.32
C SER A 166 6.54 2.46 9.36
N GLU A 167 6.96 3.18 10.41
CA GLU A 167 8.37 3.48 10.70
C GLU A 167 9.07 4.24 9.56
N ALA A 168 8.36 5.22 9.00
CA ALA A 168 8.92 6.23 8.11
C ALA A 168 10.23 6.81 8.70
N LYS A 169 11.36 6.66 7.99
CA LYS A 169 12.66 7.20 8.42
C LYS A 169 12.68 8.72 8.39
N PHE A 170 11.92 9.29 7.46
CA PHE A 170 11.73 10.72 7.25
C PHE A 170 10.24 11.05 7.24
N VAL A 171 9.87 12.24 7.71
CA VAL A 171 8.50 12.75 7.64
C VAL A 171 8.53 14.04 6.83
N PHE A 172 7.60 14.16 5.90
CA PHE A 172 7.51 15.27 4.96
C PHE A 172 6.23 16.07 5.17
N GLU A 173 6.34 17.38 4.98
CA GLU A 173 5.18 18.26 4.90
C GLU A 173 4.34 17.94 3.66
N ALA A 174 3.03 18.17 3.74
CA ALA A 174 2.10 17.92 2.65
C ALA A 174 2.50 18.65 1.36
N ARG A 175 2.96 19.90 1.46
CA ARG A 175 3.44 20.70 0.31
C ARG A 175 4.63 20.04 -0.41
N THR A 176 5.52 19.38 0.33
CA THR A 176 6.68 18.68 -0.24
C THR A 176 6.24 17.42 -0.98
N ILE A 177 5.30 16.67 -0.42
CA ILE A 177 4.73 15.49 -1.06
C ILE A 177 3.99 15.89 -2.33
N GLN A 178 3.14 16.91 -2.29
CA GLN A 178 2.41 17.43 -3.45
C GLN A 178 3.33 17.88 -4.59
N ARG A 179 4.46 18.52 -4.28
CA ARG A 179 5.47 18.87 -5.30
C ARG A 179 6.07 17.62 -5.95
N MET A 180 6.33 16.59 -5.17
CA MET A 180 6.81 15.31 -5.70
C MET A 180 5.73 14.60 -6.54
N GLU A 181 4.46 14.65 -6.13
CA GLU A 181 3.34 14.13 -6.92
C GLU A 181 3.25 14.83 -8.29
N LEU A 182 3.37 16.15 -8.35
CA LEU A 182 3.36 16.91 -9.61
C LEU A 182 4.56 16.55 -10.50
N LEU A 183 5.75 16.36 -9.91
CA LEU A 183 6.92 15.89 -10.64
C LEU A 183 6.70 14.47 -11.20
N LEU A 184 6.10 13.58 -10.41
CA LEU A 184 5.77 12.22 -10.84
C LEU A 184 4.75 12.26 -11.98
N LEU A 185 3.63 12.97 -11.82
CA LEU A 185 2.58 13.13 -12.82
C LEU A 185 3.11 13.69 -14.14
N SER A 186 3.92 14.74 -14.08
CA SER A 186 4.52 15.33 -15.28
C SER A 186 5.51 14.37 -15.97
N THR A 187 6.33 13.66 -15.21
CA THR A 187 7.26 12.65 -15.73
C THR A 187 6.52 11.49 -16.41
N LEU A 188 5.40 11.05 -15.81
CA LEU A 188 4.54 9.99 -16.34
C LEU A 188 3.55 10.49 -17.41
N LYS A 189 3.62 11.76 -17.80
CA LYS A 189 2.71 12.41 -18.76
C LYS A 189 1.23 12.23 -18.39
N TRP A 190 0.94 12.24 -17.09
CA TRP A 190 -0.41 12.06 -16.51
C TRP A 190 -1.08 10.71 -16.84
N ARG A 191 -0.33 9.73 -17.35
CA ARG A 191 -0.83 8.38 -17.65
C ARG A 191 -0.83 7.51 -16.40
N MET A 192 -1.82 7.74 -15.53
CA MET A 192 -1.92 7.11 -14.21
C MET A 192 -2.75 5.82 -14.22
N HIS A 193 -3.69 5.67 -15.16
CA HIS A 193 -4.48 4.46 -15.32
C HIS A 193 -3.74 3.42 -16.17
N ALA A 194 -2.67 2.84 -15.61
CA ALA A 194 -1.82 1.89 -16.30
C ALA A 194 -2.58 0.60 -16.66
N VAL A 195 -2.26 0.01 -17.81
CA VAL A 195 -2.67 -1.37 -18.12
C VAL A 195 -1.82 -2.31 -17.26
N THR A 196 -2.45 -3.15 -16.45
CA THR A 196 -1.78 -4.05 -15.50
C THR A 196 -2.15 -5.52 -15.77
N PRO A 197 -1.47 -6.50 -15.16
CA PRO A 197 -1.85 -7.90 -15.29
C PRO A 197 -3.31 -8.16 -14.83
N PHE A 198 -3.79 -7.38 -13.86
CA PHE A 198 -5.19 -7.43 -13.41
C PHE A 198 -6.18 -7.08 -14.53
N SER A 199 -5.77 -6.29 -15.53
CA SER A 199 -6.60 -5.97 -16.69
C SER A 199 -6.84 -7.16 -17.62
N PHE A 200 -6.08 -8.26 -17.48
CA PHE A 200 -6.15 -9.43 -18.36
C PHE A 200 -6.44 -10.75 -17.64
N ILE A 201 -6.24 -10.81 -16.32
CA ILE A 201 -6.24 -12.08 -15.58
C ILE A 201 -7.58 -12.82 -15.69
N ASP A 202 -8.70 -12.13 -15.56
CA ASP A 202 -10.03 -12.73 -15.65
C ASP A 202 -10.28 -13.32 -17.05
N TYR A 203 -9.88 -12.59 -18.10
CA TYR A 203 -9.96 -13.05 -19.49
C TYR A 203 -9.20 -14.36 -19.70
N PHE A 204 -7.95 -14.45 -19.24
CA PHE A 204 -7.15 -15.65 -19.42
C PHE A 204 -7.65 -16.83 -18.58
N LEU A 205 -8.07 -16.59 -17.33
CA LEU A 205 -8.67 -17.64 -16.51
C LEU A 205 -9.92 -18.20 -17.16
N HIS A 206 -10.79 -17.34 -17.72
CA HIS A 206 -11.99 -17.77 -18.42
C HIS A 206 -11.69 -18.56 -19.70
N LYS A 207 -10.71 -18.11 -20.51
CA LYS A 207 -10.28 -18.83 -21.72
C LYS A 207 -9.68 -20.20 -21.39
N LEU A 208 -8.90 -20.30 -20.32
CA LEU A 208 -8.29 -21.56 -19.89
C LEU A 208 -9.31 -22.52 -19.25
N ASN A 209 -10.35 -21.99 -18.62
CA ASN A 209 -11.41 -22.75 -17.98
C ASN A 209 -12.58 -23.07 -18.95
N GLU A 210 -12.29 -23.16 -20.26
CA GLU A 210 -13.28 -23.46 -21.32
C GLU A 210 -14.51 -22.54 -21.35
N GLY A 211 -14.35 -21.30 -20.88
CA GLY A 211 -15.46 -20.35 -20.81
C GLY A 211 -16.27 -20.42 -19.52
N ASN A 212 -15.82 -21.16 -18.50
CA ASN A 212 -16.46 -21.18 -17.19
C ASN A 212 -15.89 -20.08 -16.29
N SER A 213 -16.75 -19.51 -15.44
CA SER A 213 -16.35 -18.50 -14.46
C SER A 213 -15.22 -19.02 -13.57
N PRO A 214 -14.13 -18.27 -13.37
CA PRO A 214 -13.05 -18.69 -12.48
C PRO A 214 -13.53 -18.83 -11.05
N SER A 215 -12.96 -19.80 -10.33
CA SER A 215 -13.26 -19.96 -8.91
C SER A 215 -12.69 -18.79 -8.10
N LYS A 216 -13.31 -18.48 -6.96
CA LYS A 216 -12.79 -17.47 -6.02
C LYS A 216 -11.36 -17.77 -5.57
N LEU A 217 -11.03 -19.06 -5.40
CA LEU A 217 -9.69 -19.51 -5.05
C LEU A 217 -8.69 -19.15 -6.15
N SER A 218 -9.02 -19.46 -7.41
CA SER A 218 -8.18 -19.18 -8.57
C SER A 218 -7.89 -17.69 -8.73
N LEU A 219 -8.90 -16.84 -8.50
CA LEU A 219 -8.72 -15.38 -8.52
C LEU A 219 -7.81 -14.90 -7.39
N SER A 220 -8.03 -15.38 -6.16
CA SER A 220 -7.18 -15.02 -5.01
C SER A 220 -5.72 -15.41 -5.24
N GLN A 221 -5.47 -16.65 -5.69
CA GLN A 221 -4.13 -17.13 -6.01
C GLN A 221 -3.49 -16.31 -7.13
N SER A 222 -4.27 -15.93 -8.15
CA SER A 222 -3.77 -15.10 -9.23
C SER A 222 -3.34 -13.72 -8.74
N VAL A 223 -4.11 -13.12 -7.82
CA VAL A 223 -3.75 -11.83 -7.23
C VAL A 223 -2.45 -11.93 -6.45
N GLU A 224 -2.30 -12.96 -5.60
CA GLU A 224 -1.07 -13.18 -4.83
C GLU A 224 0.15 -13.36 -5.72
N LEU A 225 0.03 -14.16 -6.78
CA LEU A 225 1.10 -14.38 -7.76
C LEU A 225 1.43 -13.10 -8.55
N ILE A 226 0.44 -12.31 -8.97
CA ILE A 226 0.70 -11.03 -9.63
C ILE A 226 1.45 -10.10 -8.68
N LEU A 227 1.04 -10.03 -7.42
CA LEU A 227 1.71 -9.17 -6.43
C LEU A 227 3.12 -9.66 -6.10
N SER A 228 3.42 -10.96 -6.16
CA SER A 228 4.80 -11.45 -5.95
C SER A 228 5.75 -10.96 -7.06
N THR A 229 5.24 -10.79 -8.29
CA THR A 229 6.06 -10.33 -9.42
C THR A 229 6.61 -8.91 -9.27
N ILE A 230 5.95 -8.04 -8.49
CA ILE A 230 6.34 -6.62 -8.41
C ILE A 230 7.73 -6.44 -7.77
N ARG A 231 8.19 -7.41 -6.96
CA ARG A 231 9.50 -7.39 -6.32
C ARG A 231 10.60 -7.84 -7.27
N GLY A 232 10.35 -8.83 -8.11
CA GLY A 232 11.36 -9.43 -8.98
C GLY A 232 11.80 -8.50 -10.11
N VAL A 233 13.09 -8.22 -10.21
CA VAL A 233 13.67 -7.41 -11.30
C VAL A 233 13.54 -8.15 -12.63
N ASP A 234 13.59 -9.49 -12.61
CA ASP A 234 13.43 -10.32 -13.79
C ASP A 234 12.03 -10.19 -14.41
N PHE A 235 11.01 -9.80 -13.64
CA PHE A 235 9.67 -9.59 -14.21
C PHE A 235 9.53 -8.29 -15.01
N LEU A 236 10.48 -7.34 -14.87
CA LEU A 236 10.43 -6.06 -15.59
C LEU A 236 10.62 -6.21 -17.10
N GLU A 237 11.10 -7.36 -17.59
CA GLU A 237 11.23 -7.62 -19.03
C GLU A 237 9.90 -8.04 -19.68
N PHE A 238 8.90 -8.44 -18.89
CA PHE A 238 7.64 -8.97 -19.40
C PHE A 238 6.55 -7.92 -19.41
N LYS A 239 5.64 -8.06 -20.38
CA LYS A 239 4.47 -7.18 -20.48
C LYS A 239 3.38 -7.59 -19.49
N PRO A 240 2.47 -6.68 -19.10
CA PRO A 240 1.34 -7.01 -18.25
C PRO A 240 0.50 -8.20 -18.74
N SER A 241 0.26 -8.30 -20.06
CA SER A 241 -0.45 -9.43 -20.65
C SER A 241 0.30 -10.76 -20.54
N GLU A 242 1.62 -10.74 -20.69
CA GLU A 242 2.49 -11.91 -20.56
C GLU A 242 2.50 -12.42 -19.11
N ILE A 243 2.60 -11.52 -18.14
CA ILE A 243 2.51 -11.84 -16.71
C ILE A 243 1.14 -12.43 -16.38
N ALA A 244 0.05 -11.80 -16.84
CA ALA A 244 -1.31 -12.30 -16.58
C ALA A 244 -1.56 -13.70 -17.16
N ALA A 245 -1.10 -13.94 -18.39
CA ALA A 245 -1.21 -15.25 -19.03
C ALA A 245 -0.39 -16.32 -18.28
N ALA A 246 0.84 -16.00 -17.86
CA ALA A 246 1.69 -16.90 -17.08
C ALA A 246 1.12 -17.18 -15.68
N THR A 247 0.51 -16.18 -15.03
CA THR A 247 -0.21 -16.36 -13.77
C THR A 247 -1.41 -17.29 -13.94
N ALA A 248 -2.26 -17.03 -14.94
CA ALA A 248 -3.43 -17.86 -15.20
C ALA A 248 -3.03 -19.30 -15.52
N LEU A 249 -1.96 -19.49 -16.30
CA LEU A 249 -1.37 -20.80 -16.59
C LEU A 249 -0.93 -21.52 -15.31
N SER A 250 -0.22 -20.84 -14.41
CA SER A 250 0.22 -21.40 -13.13
C SER A 250 -0.94 -21.87 -12.27
N VAL A 251 -1.95 -21.01 -12.09
CA VAL A 251 -3.13 -21.32 -11.28
C VAL A 251 -3.95 -22.47 -11.87
N MET A 252 -4.12 -22.50 -13.19
CA MET A 252 -4.96 -23.50 -13.85
C MET A 252 -4.30 -24.88 -13.93
N ILE A 253 -2.98 -24.94 -14.11
CA ILE A 253 -2.24 -26.21 -14.07
C ILE A 253 -2.35 -26.86 -12.69
N GLU A 254 -2.19 -26.07 -11.61
CA GLU A 254 -2.32 -26.54 -10.24
C GLU A 254 -3.75 -27.00 -9.92
N ALA A 255 -4.77 -26.26 -10.40
CA ALA A 255 -6.17 -26.55 -10.10
C ALA A 255 -6.76 -27.72 -10.92
N GLN A 256 -6.36 -27.88 -12.19
CA GLN A 256 -7.02 -28.78 -13.14
C GLN A 256 -6.09 -29.86 -13.73
N THR A 257 -4.84 -29.96 -13.27
CA THR A 257 -3.85 -30.94 -13.78
C THR A 257 -3.69 -30.91 -15.30
N MET A 258 -3.84 -29.74 -15.91
CA MET A 258 -3.67 -29.56 -17.36
C MET A 258 -2.18 -29.61 -17.74
N ASN A 259 -1.88 -30.09 -18.95
CA ASN A 259 -0.53 -29.98 -19.50
C ASN A 259 -0.28 -28.53 -19.94
N VAL A 260 0.89 -27.98 -19.57
CA VAL A 260 1.41 -26.67 -19.99
C VAL A 260 1.23 -26.46 -21.49
N GLU A 261 1.57 -27.46 -22.31
CA GLU A 261 1.50 -27.38 -23.78
C GLU A 261 0.06 -27.22 -24.31
N SER A 262 -0.92 -27.85 -23.65
CA SER A 262 -2.33 -27.67 -24.03
C SER A 262 -2.85 -26.31 -23.59
N ALA A 263 -2.52 -25.89 -22.37
CA ALA A 263 -3.02 -24.63 -21.80
C ALA A 263 -2.45 -23.39 -22.51
N ILE A 264 -1.18 -23.39 -22.91
CA ILE A 264 -0.56 -22.26 -23.62
C ILE A 264 -1.21 -22.00 -24.99
N THR A 265 -1.88 -22.99 -25.59
CA THR A 265 -2.62 -22.78 -26.85
C THR A 265 -3.82 -21.84 -26.67
N CYS A 266 -4.38 -21.75 -25.47
CA CYS A 266 -5.50 -20.88 -25.12
C CYS A 266 -5.07 -19.42 -24.85
N CYS A 267 -3.78 -19.15 -24.67
CA CYS A 267 -3.22 -17.80 -24.55
C CYS A 267 -3.14 -17.12 -25.93
N CYS A 268 -4.30 -16.88 -26.54
CA CYS A 268 -4.36 -16.17 -27.81
C CYS A 268 -3.95 -14.70 -27.65
N ASN A 269 -3.41 -14.12 -28.72
CA ASN A 269 -3.05 -12.69 -28.83
C ASN A 269 -1.80 -12.26 -28.06
N VAL A 270 -1.13 -13.16 -27.34
CA VAL A 270 0.14 -12.92 -26.65
C VAL A 270 1.22 -13.85 -27.21
N ASP A 271 2.48 -13.42 -27.16
CA ASP A 271 3.62 -14.25 -27.56
C ASP A 271 3.81 -15.42 -26.59
N LYS A 272 3.61 -16.64 -27.11
CA LYS A 272 3.67 -17.88 -26.33
C LYS A 272 5.04 -18.18 -25.78
N GLU A 273 6.12 -17.86 -26.50
CA GLU A 273 7.48 -18.09 -26.03
C GLU A 273 7.79 -17.19 -24.83
N ARG A 274 7.35 -15.93 -24.91
CA ARG A 274 7.48 -14.97 -23.82
C ARG A 274 6.67 -15.39 -22.58
N VAL A 275 5.45 -15.88 -22.77
CA VAL A 275 4.60 -16.39 -21.68
C VAL A 275 5.24 -17.61 -21.01
N LEU A 276 5.77 -18.57 -21.78
CA LEU A 276 6.45 -19.74 -21.22
C LEU A 276 7.71 -19.35 -20.44
N LYS A 277 8.47 -18.37 -20.94
CA LYS A 277 9.61 -17.82 -20.21
C LYS A 277 9.18 -17.16 -18.89
N CYS A 278 8.14 -16.32 -18.92
CA CYS A 278 7.59 -15.69 -17.71
C CYS A 278 7.07 -16.72 -16.70
N TYR A 279 6.40 -17.77 -17.20
CA TYR A 279 5.95 -18.90 -16.40
C TYR A 279 7.12 -19.60 -15.70
N GLY A 280 8.22 -19.87 -16.42
CA GLY A 280 9.42 -20.46 -15.82
C GLY A 280 9.98 -19.64 -14.66
N VAL A 281 10.16 -18.32 -14.87
CA VAL A 281 10.61 -17.39 -13.81
C VAL A 281 9.64 -17.37 -12.63
N MET A 282 8.33 -17.39 -12.89
CA MET A 282 7.31 -17.43 -11.85
C MET A 282 7.38 -18.70 -11.00
N GLN A 283 7.62 -19.85 -11.61
CA GLN A 283 7.75 -21.13 -10.90
C GLN A 283 9.02 -21.18 -10.04
N GLU A 284 10.13 -20.61 -10.51
CA GLU A 284 11.35 -20.47 -9.71
C GLU A 284 11.12 -19.60 -8.47
N GLU A 285 10.42 -18.48 -8.61
CA GLU A 285 10.08 -17.58 -7.50
C GLU A 285 9.13 -18.22 -6.47
N ILE A 286 8.14 -19.00 -6.93
CA ILE A 286 7.25 -19.78 -6.05
C ILE A 286 8.06 -20.80 -5.23
N LEU A 287 9.00 -21.49 -5.87
CA LEU A 287 9.87 -22.47 -5.22
C LEU A 287 10.75 -21.81 -4.15
N ILE A 288 11.35 -20.65 -4.46
CA ILE A 288 12.17 -19.89 -3.50
C ILE A 288 11.31 -19.45 -2.31
N SER A 289 10.13 -18.87 -2.56
CA SER A 289 9.22 -18.37 -1.53
C SER A 289 8.73 -19.46 -0.57
N SER A 290 8.42 -20.65 -1.10
CA SER A 290 8.02 -21.81 -0.28
C SER A 290 9.16 -22.36 0.59
N SER A 291 10.42 -22.17 0.19
CA SER A 291 11.60 -22.55 0.96
C SER A 291 11.90 -21.59 2.11
N THR A 292 11.66 -20.28 1.92
CA THR A 292 11.84 -19.26 2.97
C THR A 292 10.80 -19.34 4.10
N LEU A 293 9.60 -19.87 3.84
CA LEU A 293 8.59 -20.14 4.87
C LEU A 293 9.01 -21.26 5.85
N LYS A 294 10.06 -22.04 5.56
CA LYS A 294 10.65 -23.00 6.51
C LYS A 294 11.62 -22.36 7.51
N TYR A 295 12.03 -21.11 7.31
CA TYR A 295 12.91 -20.37 8.20
C TYR A 295 12.36 -18.98 8.51
N GLY A 296 11.38 -18.93 9.42
CA GLY A 296 11.14 -17.80 10.32
C GLY A 296 10.64 -16.48 9.72
N MET A 297 9.32 -16.27 9.77
CA MET A 297 8.81 -14.93 10.07
C MET A 297 8.95 -14.69 11.58
N PRO A 298 9.55 -13.59 12.05
CA PRO A 298 9.40 -13.18 13.44
C PRO A 298 7.95 -12.80 13.66
N SER A 299 7.27 -13.51 14.56
CA SER A 299 5.98 -13.08 15.08
C SER A 299 6.10 -11.67 15.66
N VAL A 300 5.34 -10.72 15.12
CA VAL A 300 5.13 -9.41 15.75
C VAL A 300 4.60 -9.67 17.17
N PRO A 301 5.18 -9.08 18.24
CA PRO A 301 4.62 -9.24 19.56
C PRO A 301 3.27 -8.52 19.58
N SER A 302 2.21 -9.28 19.87
CA SER A 302 0.86 -8.77 20.12
C SER A 302 0.92 -7.63 21.15
N MET A 303 0.28 -6.50 20.83
CA MET A 303 0.15 -5.38 21.77
C MET A 303 -0.51 -5.84 23.08
N PRO A 304 -0.05 -5.36 24.25
CA PRO A 304 -0.72 -5.65 25.50
C PRO A 304 -2.06 -4.91 25.55
N GLN A 305 -3.14 -5.62 25.85
CA GLN A 305 -4.44 -5.02 26.14
C GLN A 305 -4.33 -4.13 27.38
N SER A 306 -4.88 -2.92 27.30
CA SER A 306 -5.01 -2.00 28.44
C SER A 306 -5.74 -2.70 29.60
N PRO A 307 -5.24 -2.59 30.85
CA PRO A 307 -5.86 -3.29 31.97
C PRO A 307 -7.18 -2.63 32.36
N ILE A 308 -8.26 -3.40 32.29
CA ILE A 308 -9.57 -3.09 32.85
C ILE A 308 -9.46 -3.22 34.37
N GLY A 309 -9.26 -2.10 35.05
CA GLY A 309 -9.33 -1.97 36.50
C GLY A 309 -10.69 -1.45 36.93
N VAL A 310 -11.67 -2.34 37.05
CA VAL A 310 -12.93 -2.06 37.75
C VAL A 310 -12.64 -2.08 39.25
N LEU A 311 -12.80 -0.94 39.92
CA LEU A 311 -12.79 -0.87 41.39
C LEU A 311 -14.14 -1.38 41.90
N ASP A 312 -14.17 -2.62 42.37
CA ASP A 312 -15.27 -3.14 43.19
C ASP A 312 -15.22 -2.46 44.57
N ALA A 313 -16.13 -1.52 44.79
CA ALA A 313 -16.39 -0.93 46.09
C ALA A 313 -17.13 -1.94 46.97
N ALA A 314 -16.38 -2.77 47.70
CA ALA A 314 -16.94 -3.60 48.76
C ALA A 314 -17.35 -2.71 49.94
N CYS A 315 -18.66 -2.51 50.04
CA CYS A 315 -19.38 -2.01 51.21
C CYS A 315 -18.92 -2.71 52.50
N LEU A 316 -18.31 -1.96 53.42
CA LEU A 316 -18.24 -2.38 54.82
C LEU A 316 -19.18 -1.53 55.66
N SER A 317 -20.19 -2.24 56.16
CA SER A 317 -21.28 -1.78 57.01
C SER A 317 -20.80 -1.40 58.43
N TYR A 318 -21.61 -0.54 59.02
CA TYR A 318 -21.49 0.21 60.27
C TYR A 318 -21.63 -0.62 61.59
N LYS A 319 -21.02 -0.07 62.66
CA LYS A 319 -21.39 -0.06 64.12
C LYS A 319 -21.18 -1.35 64.95
N SER A 320 -20.81 -1.34 66.25
CA SER A 320 -20.92 -0.32 67.33
C SER A 320 -20.13 -0.66 68.63
N ASN A 321 -19.75 0.40 69.38
CA ASN A 321 -19.59 0.58 70.86
C ASN A 321 -18.54 -0.26 71.65
N GLU A 322 -17.84 0.20 72.71
CA GLU A 322 -18.23 1.02 73.88
C GLU A 322 -17.07 1.84 74.57
N MET A 323 -17.49 2.91 75.26
CA MET A 323 -17.07 3.55 76.53
C MET A 323 -15.60 3.97 76.89
N ILE A 324 -15.43 5.31 76.97
CA ILE A 324 -15.05 6.18 78.11
C ILE A 324 -14.03 5.67 79.16
N SER A 325 -12.91 6.39 79.34
CA SER A 325 -12.49 6.95 80.64
C SER A 325 -11.42 8.04 80.53
N GLU A 326 -11.56 9.06 81.37
CA GLU A 326 -10.77 10.28 81.54
C GLU A 326 -9.39 10.04 82.19
N SER A 327 -8.42 10.93 81.91
CA SER A 327 -7.69 11.70 82.95
C SER A 327 -6.55 12.56 82.36
N GLN A 328 -6.62 13.87 82.61
CA GLN A 328 -5.49 14.83 82.71
C GLN A 328 -4.85 14.69 84.13
N PRO A 329 -3.76 15.40 84.57
CA PRO A 329 -3.20 16.69 84.09
C PRO A 329 -1.66 16.94 84.19
N SER A 330 -1.27 18.14 83.70
CA SER A 330 -0.16 19.06 84.08
C SER A 330 1.30 18.56 84.09
N SER A 331 2.33 19.29 83.59
CA SER A 331 2.70 20.68 83.92
C SER A 331 3.91 21.17 83.08
N HIS A 332 3.94 22.50 82.84
CA HIS A 332 5.04 23.48 82.64
C HIS A 332 6.43 23.02 82.12
N HIS A 333 7.14 23.70 81.20
CA HIS A 333 7.65 25.08 81.27
C HIS A 333 8.37 25.51 79.96
N SER A 334 8.06 26.70 79.47
CA SER A 334 8.93 27.78 78.92
C SER A 334 10.22 27.51 78.10
N SER A 335 10.25 28.11 76.90
CA SER A 335 11.40 28.45 76.02
C SER A 335 12.48 29.31 76.72
N PRO A 336 13.68 29.49 76.12
CA PRO A 336 13.87 30.64 75.21
C PRO A 336 14.89 30.50 74.05
N ALA A 337 14.53 31.18 72.96
CA ALA A 337 15.29 32.04 72.03
C ALA A 337 16.81 31.92 71.75
N ALA A 338 17.09 32.08 70.45
CA ALA A 338 18.13 32.93 69.80
C ALA A 338 19.47 32.30 69.36
N LYS A 339 19.73 32.27 68.04
CA LYS A 339 20.55 33.30 67.33
C LYS A 339 20.70 33.04 65.82
N ARG A 340 20.71 34.18 65.12
CA ARG A 340 20.75 34.51 63.69
C ARG A 340 22.17 34.46 63.07
N ARG A 341 22.28 34.15 61.77
CA ARG A 341 23.19 34.78 60.74
C ARG A 341 22.90 34.11 59.36
N LYS A 342 22.13 34.72 58.45
CA LYS A 342 22.40 35.74 57.39
C LYS A 342 23.34 35.30 56.23
N LEU A 343 22.69 35.26 55.05
CA LEU A 343 23.12 35.25 53.64
C LEU A 343 24.37 36.05 53.26
N SER A 344 25.04 35.59 52.19
CA SER A 344 25.35 36.43 51.02
C SER A 344 25.50 35.60 49.74
N ARG A 345 24.72 36.00 48.72
CA ARG A 345 24.84 35.71 47.29
C ARG A 345 25.70 36.81 46.66
N ALA A 346 26.55 36.49 45.70
CA ALA A 346 27.08 37.45 44.74
C ALA A 346 27.21 36.78 43.37
N SER A 347 26.79 37.52 42.35
CA SER A 347 26.76 37.15 40.94
C SER A 347 27.84 37.95 40.18
N ILE A 348 28.28 37.39 39.05
CA ILE A 348 28.83 38.07 37.86
C ILE A 348 30.19 38.76 37.99
N SER A 349 31.22 38.15 37.38
CA SER A 349 31.87 38.65 36.15
C SER A 349 32.68 37.51 35.53
#